data_AF-A0A521X0Z5-F1
#
_entry.id   AF-A0A521X0Z5-F1
#
_cell.length_a   1.000
_cell.length_b   1.000
_cell.length_c   1.000
_cell.angle_alpha   90.00
_cell.angle_beta   90.00
_cell.angle_gamma   90.00
#
_symmetry.space_group_name_H-M   'P 1'
#
loop_
_entity.id
_entity.type
_entity.pdbx_description
1 polymer ?
#
loop_
_entity_poly.entity_id
_entity_poly.type
_entity_poly.pdbx_seq_one_letter_code
_entity_poly.pdbx_strand_id
1 'polypeptide(L)'
;MTGTVKTNRTIKTPAEIQNCLVLREAGYSLAAISTKTGISPATLTRHFKKHGAVKGTLSLSAVDEARQQLLSDSGFIGELKAAIASSIVDDLSHVAQLRESMAVTLEQVMTDAALPAHCKCRAIAALATSLTLTQKAARVALQADNQLIEQDTIPELFISELTAEDIERMRIEQRLLSGEVIDDAPTDDIDYDDNIIEEME
;
A
#
# COMPACT_ATOMS: atom_id res chain seq x y z
N MET A 1 -49.81 21.10 12.37
CA MET A 1 -50.27 19.72 12.19
C MET A 1 -49.05 18.82 12.01
N THR A 2 -48.53 18.21 13.08
CA THR A 2 -47.41 17.25 12.99
C THR A 2 -47.98 15.84 13.03
N GLY A 3 -48.18 15.27 11.84
CA GLY A 3 -48.64 13.89 11.69
C GLY A 3 -47.58 12.92 12.21
N THR A 4 -47.88 12.24 13.32
CA THR A 4 -47.08 11.14 13.81
C THR A 4 -47.27 9.92 12.90
N VAL A 5 -46.26 9.62 12.09
CA VAL A 5 -46.19 8.39 11.31
C VAL A 5 -46.19 7.21 12.29
N LYS A 6 -47.30 6.45 12.33
CA LYS A 6 -47.35 5.17 13.04
C LYS A 6 -46.41 4.20 12.33
N THR A 7 -45.20 4.05 12.85
CA THR A 7 -44.29 2.99 12.42
C THR A 7 -44.90 1.65 12.81
N ASN A 8 -45.11 0.79 11.80
CA ASN A 8 -45.63 -0.55 11.98
C ASN A 8 -44.67 -1.30 12.92
N ARG A 9 -45.15 -1.72 14.10
CA ARG A 9 -44.31 -2.42 15.08
C ARG A 9 -44.08 -3.84 14.58
N THR A 10 -42.98 -4.07 13.86
CA THR A 10 -42.55 -5.41 13.50
C THR A 10 -42.15 -6.15 14.78
N ILE A 11 -42.92 -7.15 15.15
CA ILE A 11 -42.59 -8.03 16.28
C ILE A 11 -41.40 -8.87 15.86
N LYS A 12 -40.25 -8.69 16.53
CA LYS A 12 -39.05 -9.47 16.27
C LYS A 12 -39.23 -10.90 16.79
N THR A 13 -38.82 -11.86 15.99
CA THR A 13 -39.01 -13.27 16.35
C THR A 13 -38.08 -13.62 17.53
N PRO A 14 -38.45 -14.58 18.38
CA PRO A 14 -37.57 -15.03 19.48
C PRO A 14 -36.19 -15.47 19.00
N ALA A 15 -36.12 -16.11 17.81
CA ALA A 15 -34.86 -16.53 17.19
C ALA A 15 -33.95 -15.36 16.79
N GLU A 16 -34.52 -14.28 16.23
CA GLU A 16 -33.76 -13.05 15.91
C GLU A 16 -33.16 -12.40 17.15
N ILE A 17 -33.95 -12.34 18.24
CA ILE A 17 -33.50 -11.77 19.51
C ILE A 17 -32.41 -12.65 20.13
N GLN A 18 -32.55 -13.98 20.07
CA GLN A 18 -31.55 -14.92 20.55
C GLN A 18 -30.22 -14.76 19.79
N ASN A 19 -30.26 -14.64 18.47
CA ASN A 19 -29.05 -14.37 17.66
C ASN A 19 -28.37 -13.05 18.06
N CYS A 20 -29.15 -12.00 18.34
CA CYS A 20 -28.59 -10.73 18.82
C CYS A 20 -27.93 -10.85 20.20
N LEU A 21 -28.50 -11.66 21.10
CA LEU A 21 -27.93 -11.93 22.43
C LEU A 21 -26.60 -12.67 22.29
N VAL A 22 -26.55 -13.74 21.49
CA VAL A 22 -25.32 -14.49 21.22
C VAL A 22 -24.23 -13.59 20.63
N LEU A 23 -24.57 -12.74 19.65
CA LEU A 23 -23.61 -11.78 19.09
C LEU A 23 -23.11 -10.78 20.14
N ARG A 24 -23.98 -10.32 21.04
CA ARG A 24 -23.61 -9.39 22.11
C ARG A 24 -22.67 -10.05 23.11
N GLU A 25 -22.96 -11.28 23.50
CA GLU A 25 -22.14 -12.09 24.40
C GLU A 25 -20.79 -12.43 23.76
N ALA A 26 -20.75 -12.69 22.44
CA ALA A 26 -19.54 -12.88 21.64
C ALA A 26 -18.67 -11.62 21.50
N GLY A 27 -19.07 -10.49 22.08
CA GLY A 27 -18.27 -9.26 22.14
C GLY A 27 -18.52 -8.25 21.02
N TYR A 28 -19.51 -8.48 20.14
CA TYR A 28 -19.84 -7.50 19.10
C TYR A 28 -20.39 -6.19 19.70
N SER A 29 -20.00 -5.07 19.09
CA SER A 29 -20.52 -3.76 19.44
C SER A 29 -21.99 -3.62 19.02
N LEU A 30 -22.72 -2.73 19.68
CA LEU A 30 -24.14 -2.53 19.41
C LEU A 30 -24.39 -2.01 17.98
N ALA A 31 -23.45 -1.20 17.46
CA ALA A 31 -23.44 -0.75 16.07
C ALA A 31 -23.23 -1.91 15.09
N ALA A 32 -22.26 -2.79 15.35
CA ALA A 32 -22.00 -3.94 14.48
C ALA A 32 -23.21 -4.91 14.43
N ILE A 33 -23.88 -5.16 15.56
CA ILE A 33 -25.09 -6.00 15.61
C ILE A 33 -26.24 -5.32 14.86
N SER A 34 -26.38 -4.00 14.99
CA SER A 34 -27.39 -3.23 14.27
C SER A 34 -27.21 -3.32 12.76
N THR A 35 -25.98 -3.21 12.27
CA THR A 35 -25.66 -3.35 10.84
C THR A 35 -25.91 -4.77 10.35
N LYS A 36 -25.51 -5.79 11.11
CA LYS A 36 -25.68 -7.20 10.72
C LYS A 36 -27.13 -7.69 10.72
N THR A 37 -27.94 -7.22 11.67
CA THR A 37 -29.31 -7.73 11.87
C THR A 37 -30.39 -6.79 11.34
N GLY A 38 -30.03 -5.57 10.94
CA GLY A 38 -30.98 -4.53 10.54
C GLY A 38 -31.91 -4.05 11.67
N ILE A 39 -31.62 -4.43 12.93
CA ILE A 39 -32.41 -4.04 14.09
C ILE A 39 -31.86 -2.75 14.67
N SER A 40 -32.73 -1.79 14.96
CA SER A 40 -32.29 -0.49 15.46
C SER A 40 -31.56 -0.60 16.81
N PRO A 41 -30.56 0.27 17.07
CA PRO A 41 -29.80 0.28 18.32
C PRO A 41 -30.67 0.40 19.58
N ALA A 42 -31.74 1.19 19.51
CA ALA A 42 -32.67 1.38 20.61
C ALA A 42 -33.43 0.08 20.96
N THR A 43 -33.81 -0.69 19.94
CA THR A 43 -34.49 -1.98 20.10
C THR A 43 -33.54 -3.01 20.72
N LEU A 44 -32.31 -3.11 20.19
CA LEU A 44 -31.27 -3.99 20.75
C LEU A 44 -30.98 -3.68 22.21
N THR A 45 -30.83 -2.39 22.57
CA THR A 45 -30.58 -1.95 23.95
C THR A 45 -31.69 -2.40 24.90
N ARG A 46 -32.95 -2.30 24.48
CA ARG A 46 -34.10 -2.75 25.27
C ARG A 46 -34.08 -4.27 25.50
N HIS A 47 -33.77 -5.05 24.47
CA HIS A 47 -33.68 -6.51 24.58
C HIS A 47 -32.48 -6.95 25.42
N PHE A 48 -31.31 -6.34 25.24
CA PHE A 48 -30.12 -6.66 26.05
C PHE A 48 -30.34 -6.36 27.53
N LYS A 49 -30.97 -5.23 27.87
CA LYS A 49 -31.34 -4.93 29.26
C LYS A 49 -32.35 -5.94 29.82
N LYS A 50 -33.34 -6.36 29.03
CA LYS A 50 -34.35 -7.34 29.45
C LYS A 50 -33.75 -8.71 29.75
N HIS A 51 -32.73 -9.12 28.99
CA HIS A 51 -32.12 -10.44 29.06
C HIS A 51 -30.76 -10.46 29.77
N GLY A 52 -30.28 -9.34 30.28
CA GLY A 52 -29.01 -9.26 31.02
C GLY A 52 -27.75 -9.48 30.17
N ALA A 53 -27.83 -9.37 28.84
CA ALA A 53 -26.69 -9.63 27.97
C ALA A 53 -25.62 -8.54 28.08
N VAL A 54 -24.44 -8.93 28.57
CA VAL A 54 -23.26 -8.07 28.70
C VAL A 54 -22.30 -8.35 27.54
N LYS A 55 -21.57 -7.32 27.11
CA LYS A 55 -20.60 -7.47 26.02
C LYS A 55 -19.47 -8.41 26.46
N GLY A 56 -19.20 -9.46 25.69
CA GLY A 56 -18.00 -10.28 25.86
C GLY A 56 -18.05 -11.28 27.02
N THR A 57 -19.24 -11.74 27.41
CA THR A 57 -19.41 -12.80 28.42
C THR A 57 -19.19 -14.21 27.87
N LEU A 58 -19.16 -14.38 26.54
CA LEU A 58 -18.81 -15.66 25.93
C LEU A 58 -17.35 -16.00 26.25
N SER A 59 -17.08 -17.28 26.53
CA SER A 59 -15.73 -17.82 26.74
C SER A 59 -14.76 -17.30 25.66
N LEU A 60 -13.55 -16.89 26.05
CA LEU A 60 -12.49 -16.48 25.12
C LEU A 60 -12.27 -17.52 24.00
N SER A 61 -12.43 -18.81 24.32
CA SER A 61 -12.37 -19.91 23.36
C SER A 61 -13.40 -19.80 22.24
N ALA A 62 -14.62 -19.36 22.51
CA ALA A 62 -15.67 -19.24 21.51
C ALA A 62 -15.52 -17.95 20.67
N VAL A 63 -14.92 -16.91 21.25
CA VAL A 63 -14.52 -15.70 20.51
C VAL A 63 -13.37 -16.01 19.55
N ASP A 64 -12.38 -16.78 20.00
CA ASP A 64 -11.25 -17.18 19.18
C ASP A 64 -11.68 -18.17 18.10
N GLU A 65 -12.57 -19.12 18.40
CA GLU A 65 -13.17 -20.00 17.38
C GLU A 65 -13.96 -19.22 16.33
N ALA A 66 -14.76 -18.22 16.72
CA ALA A 66 -15.48 -17.36 15.78
C ALA A 66 -14.55 -16.47 14.94
N ARG A 67 -13.45 -15.97 15.52
CA ARG A 67 -12.38 -15.28 14.76
C ARG A 67 -11.72 -16.22 13.77
N GLN A 68 -11.44 -17.43 14.19
CA GLN A 68 -10.74 -18.42 13.38
C GLN A 68 -11.63 -18.93 12.24
N GLN A 69 -12.94 -19.07 12.46
CA GLN A 69 -13.94 -19.33 11.43
C GLN A 69 -14.07 -18.18 10.42
N LEU A 70 -13.99 -16.92 10.87
CA LEU A 70 -13.96 -15.76 9.97
C LEU A 70 -12.67 -15.70 9.15
N LEU A 71 -11.54 -16.02 9.76
CA LEU A 71 -10.23 -16.01 9.09
C LEU A 71 -10.04 -17.21 8.14
N SER A 72 -10.75 -18.31 8.36
CA SER A 72 -10.73 -19.50 7.49
C SER A 72 -11.72 -19.42 6.33
N ASP A 73 -12.65 -18.45 6.35
CA ASP A 73 -13.47 -18.12 5.19
C ASP A 73 -12.59 -17.43 4.12
N SER A 74 -12.26 -18.20 3.07
CA SER A 74 -11.39 -17.76 1.98
C SER A 74 -11.98 -16.59 1.19
N GLY A 75 -13.32 -16.48 1.15
CA GLY A 75 -14.02 -15.35 0.54
C GLY A 75 -13.84 -14.07 1.37
N PHE A 76 -14.01 -14.18 2.69
CA PHE A 76 -13.87 -13.06 3.62
C PHE A 76 -12.46 -12.46 3.63
N ILE A 77 -11.41 -13.30 3.64
CA ILE A 77 -10.03 -12.80 3.57
C ILE A 77 -9.74 -12.10 2.23
N GLY A 78 -10.28 -12.61 1.13
CA GLY A 78 -10.15 -11.98 -0.18
C GLY A 78 -10.83 -10.61 -0.23
N GLU A 79 -12.06 -10.53 0.24
CA GLU A 79 -12.83 -9.27 0.35
C GLU A 79 -12.17 -8.27 1.30
N LEU A 80 -11.64 -8.74 2.43
CA LEU A 80 -10.92 -7.90 3.39
C LEU A 80 -9.63 -7.34 2.78
N LYS A 81 -8.85 -8.16 2.08
CA LYS A 81 -7.66 -7.70 1.37
C LYS A 81 -8.00 -6.67 0.29
N ALA A 82 -9.06 -6.91 -0.48
CA ALA A 82 -9.53 -5.98 -1.50
C ALA A 82 -10.00 -4.65 -0.88
N ALA A 83 -10.73 -4.69 0.24
CA ALA A 83 -11.17 -3.50 0.96
C ALA A 83 -10.00 -2.70 1.54
N ILE A 84 -9.01 -3.38 2.13
CA ILE A 84 -7.80 -2.74 2.64
C ILE A 84 -7.01 -2.12 1.48
N ALA A 85 -6.79 -2.86 0.40
CA ALA A 85 -6.09 -2.35 -0.78
C ALA A 85 -6.80 -1.12 -1.38
N SER A 86 -8.13 -1.17 -1.51
CA SER A 86 -8.92 -0.02 -1.97
C SER A 86 -8.80 1.18 -1.03
N SER A 87 -8.80 0.96 0.29
CA SER A 87 -8.62 2.03 1.28
C SER A 87 -7.24 2.68 1.16
N ILE A 88 -6.18 1.88 0.98
CA ILE A 88 -4.82 2.40 0.79
C ILE A 88 -4.72 3.21 -0.50
N VAL A 89 -5.30 2.73 -1.61
CA VAL A 89 -5.32 3.46 -2.89
C VAL A 89 -6.07 4.78 -2.76
N ASP A 90 -7.18 4.80 -2.04
CA ASP A 90 -7.96 6.01 -1.77
C ASP A 90 -7.16 7.01 -0.91
N ASP A 91 -6.53 6.55 0.17
CA ASP A 91 -5.66 7.37 1.02
C ASP A 91 -4.50 8.00 0.22
N LEU A 92 -3.86 7.25 -0.68
CA LEU A 92 -2.81 7.76 -1.54
C LEU A 92 -3.33 8.81 -2.53
N SER A 93 -4.52 8.58 -3.09
CA SER A 93 -5.17 9.52 -4.01
C SER A 93 -5.50 10.84 -3.31
N HIS A 94 -6.01 10.77 -2.07
CA HIS A 94 -6.25 11.95 -1.25
C HIS A 94 -4.96 12.69 -0.89
N VAL A 95 -3.87 11.98 -0.56
CA VAL A 95 -2.57 12.61 -0.30
C VAL A 95 -2.05 13.35 -1.54
N ALA A 96 -2.23 12.78 -2.74
CA ALA A 96 -1.84 13.43 -3.98
C ALA A 96 -2.65 14.73 -4.23
N GLN A 97 -3.98 14.67 -4.10
CA GLN A 97 -4.85 15.84 -4.25
C GLN A 97 -4.57 16.93 -3.22
N LEU A 98 -4.28 16.54 -1.97
CA LEU A 98 -3.87 17.48 -0.92
C LEU A 98 -2.57 18.19 -1.29
N ARG A 99 -1.57 17.48 -1.82
CA ARG A 99 -0.31 18.09 -2.25
C ARG A 99 -0.50 19.08 -3.39
N GLU A 100 -1.33 18.75 -4.38
CA GLU A 100 -1.67 19.66 -5.47
C GLU A 100 -2.35 20.92 -4.93
N SER A 101 -3.37 20.75 -4.08
CA SER A 101 -4.09 21.86 -3.45
C SER A 101 -3.16 22.74 -2.61
N MET A 102 -2.22 22.14 -1.89
CA MET A 102 -1.21 22.85 -1.11
C MET A 102 -0.24 23.65 -1.99
N ALA A 103 0.16 23.13 -3.15
CA ALA A 103 1.01 23.84 -4.09
C ALA A 103 0.30 25.08 -4.66
N VAL A 104 -0.96 24.92 -5.09
CA VAL A 104 -1.79 26.03 -5.57
C VAL A 104 -2.01 27.08 -4.47
N THR A 105 -2.31 26.63 -3.25
CA THR A 105 -2.51 27.54 -2.10
C THR A 105 -1.24 28.31 -1.76
N LEU A 106 -0.07 27.65 -1.81
CA LEU A 106 1.22 28.30 -1.59
C LEU A 106 1.46 29.41 -2.61
N GLU A 107 1.21 29.13 -3.89
CA GLU A 107 1.37 30.10 -4.97
C GLU A 107 0.45 31.32 -4.79
N GLN A 108 -0.83 31.08 -4.44
CA GLN A 108 -1.79 32.15 -4.15
C GLN A 108 -1.36 33.03 -2.98
N VAL A 109 -0.94 32.42 -1.86
CA VAL A 109 -0.47 33.14 -0.67
C VAL A 109 0.80 33.96 -0.96
N MET A 110 1.70 33.44 -1.78
CA MET A 110 2.94 34.14 -2.12
C MET A 110 2.69 35.32 -3.06
N THR A 111 1.79 35.15 -4.04
CA THR A 111 1.45 36.16 -5.06
C THR A 111 0.56 37.29 -4.52
N ASP A 112 -0.20 37.07 -3.45
CA ASP A 112 -1.06 38.09 -2.86
C ASP A 112 -0.23 39.23 -2.24
N ALA A 113 -0.26 40.41 -2.86
CA ALA A 113 0.45 41.60 -2.41
C ALA A 113 -0.25 42.31 -1.23
N ALA A 114 -1.54 42.07 -1.01
CA ALA A 114 -2.31 42.67 0.08
C ALA A 114 -2.11 41.91 1.41
N LEU A 115 -1.65 40.65 1.35
CA LEU A 115 -1.44 39.82 2.53
C LEU A 115 -0.18 40.26 3.30
N PRO A 116 -0.29 40.61 4.59
CA PRO A 116 0.88 41.00 5.38
C PRO A 116 1.82 39.81 5.62
N ALA A 117 3.12 40.08 5.75
CA ALA A 117 4.17 39.05 5.81
C ALA A 117 3.96 38.00 6.93
N HIS A 118 3.46 38.41 8.10
CA HIS A 118 3.18 37.48 9.19
C HIS A 118 2.07 36.48 8.87
N CYS A 119 1.08 36.85 8.04
CA CYS A 119 0.05 35.93 7.55
C CYS A 119 0.64 34.94 6.54
N LYS A 120 1.55 35.38 5.66
CA LYS A 120 2.28 34.49 4.74
C LYS A 120 3.11 33.46 5.51
N CYS A 121 3.87 33.89 6.53
CA CYS A 121 4.64 32.98 7.37
C CYS A 121 3.77 31.94 8.09
N ARG A 122 2.60 32.34 8.62
CA ARG A 122 1.66 31.41 9.25
C ARG A 122 1.09 30.41 8.26
N ALA A 123 0.71 30.86 7.07
CA ALA A 123 0.22 29.98 6.01
C ALA A 123 1.30 28.96 5.57
N ILE A 124 2.55 29.40 5.39
CA ILE A 124 3.67 28.51 5.08
C ILE A 124 3.90 27.48 6.19
N ALA A 125 3.88 27.91 7.46
CA ALA A 125 4.04 27.00 8.59
C ALA A 125 2.90 25.96 8.68
N ALA A 126 1.65 26.38 8.40
CA ALA A 126 0.50 25.49 8.33
C ALA A 126 0.67 24.47 7.19
N LEU A 127 1.04 24.91 5.99
CA LEU A 127 1.29 24.05 4.84
C LEU A 127 2.43 23.05 5.12
N ALA A 128 3.54 23.50 5.71
CA ALA A 128 4.66 22.62 6.07
C ALA A 128 4.25 21.54 7.10
N THR A 129 3.40 21.91 8.07
CA THR A 129 2.86 20.97 9.06
C THR A 129 1.94 19.94 8.40
N SER A 130 1.03 20.37 7.52
CA SER A 130 0.17 19.49 6.74
C SER A 130 0.97 18.55 5.84
N LEU A 131 2.07 19.02 5.23
CA LEU A 131 2.94 18.19 4.40
C LEU A 131 3.61 17.09 5.24
N THR A 132 4.12 17.46 6.42
CA THR A 132 4.76 16.52 7.34
C THR A 132 3.77 15.45 7.82
N LEU A 133 2.54 15.85 8.15
CA LEU A 133 1.50 14.94 8.63
C LEU A 133 1.07 13.95 7.54
N THR A 134 0.82 14.44 6.32
CA THR A 134 0.46 13.59 5.18
C THR A 134 1.58 12.63 4.78
N GLN A 135 2.84 13.07 4.85
CA GLN A 135 3.99 12.20 4.59
C GLN A 135 4.14 11.10 5.65
N LYS A 136 3.90 11.40 6.94
CA LYS A 136 3.87 10.37 7.99
C LYS A 136 2.73 9.38 7.79
N ALA A 137 1.54 9.87 7.47
CA ALA A 137 0.37 9.02 7.20
C ALA A 137 0.64 8.07 6.01
N ALA A 138 1.19 8.58 4.91
CA ALA A 138 1.55 7.79 3.74
C ALA A 138 2.61 6.72 4.04
N ARG A 139 3.65 7.06 4.81
CA ARG A 139 4.69 6.09 5.22
C ARG A 139 4.14 4.95 6.07
N VAL A 140 3.25 5.27 7.02
CA VAL A 140 2.59 4.27 7.86
C VAL A 140 1.64 3.39 7.04
N ALA A 141 0.83 3.98 6.15
CA ALA A 141 -0.13 3.25 5.31
C ALA A 141 0.57 2.24 4.38
N LEU A 142 1.71 2.62 3.80
CA LEU A 142 2.51 1.76 2.93
C LEU A 142 3.47 0.83 3.68
N GLN A 143 3.52 0.91 5.02
CA GLN A 143 4.55 0.26 5.84
C GLN A 143 5.97 0.55 5.34
N ALA A 144 6.20 1.72 4.74
CA ALA A 144 7.48 2.09 4.12
C ALA A 144 8.64 2.11 5.13
N ASP A 145 8.34 2.25 6.41
CA ASP A 145 9.34 2.22 7.48
C ASP A 145 9.74 0.79 7.90
N ASN A 146 8.93 -0.22 7.55
CA ASN A 146 9.16 -1.63 7.86
C ASN A 146 9.53 -2.46 6.62
N GLN A 147 9.56 -1.85 5.44
CA GLN A 147 10.07 -2.49 4.23
C GLN A 147 11.58 -2.66 4.39
N LEU A 148 12.03 -3.91 4.53
CA LEU A 148 13.41 -4.26 4.22
C LEU A 148 13.60 -3.81 2.77
N ILE A 149 14.44 -2.81 2.55
CA ILE A 149 14.85 -2.44 1.20
C ILE A 149 15.48 -3.72 0.64
N GLU A 150 14.78 -4.42 -0.24
CA GLU A 150 15.40 -5.43 -1.10
C GLU A 150 16.41 -4.66 -1.93
N GLN A 151 17.65 -4.60 -1.42
CA GLN A 151 18.78 -4.21 -2.24
C GLN A 151 18.95 -5.37 -3.21
N ASP A 152 18.37 -5.22 -4.39
CA ASP A 152 18.73 -6.01 -5.56
C ASP A 152 20.26 -5.96 -5.66
N THR A 153 20.88 -7.09 -5.32
CA THR A 153 22.30 -7.44 -5.44
C THR A 153 23.25 -6.26 -5.63
N ILE A 154 23.95 -5.85 -4.56
CA ILE A 154 25.13 -4.98 -4.71
C ILE A 154 26.12 -5.71 -5.63
N PRO A 155 26.60 -5.09 -6.73
CA PRO A 155 27.59 -5.71 -7.59
C PRO A 155 28.88 -5.97 -6.79
N GLU A 156 29.33 -7.21 -6.77
CA GLU A 156 30.58 -7.60 -6.12
C GLU A 156 31.77 -7.05 -6.93
N LEU A 157 32.66 -6.31 -6.26
CA LEU A 157 33.90 -5.81 -6.85
C LEU A 157 34.93 -6.95 -6.85
N PHE A 158 35.18 -7.54 -8.02
CA PHE A 158 36.27 -8.49 -8.22
C PHE A 158 37.57 -7.73 -8.52
N ILE A 159 38.50 -7.75 -7.57
CA ILE A 159 39.86 -7.23 -7.76
C ILE A 159 40.74 -8.42 -8.17
N SER A 160 41.15 -8.47 -9.43
CA SER A 160 42.15 -9.42 -9.94
C SER A 160 43.43 -8.69 -10.31
N GLU A 161 44.58 -9.34 -10.09
CA GLU A 161 45.85 -8.87 -10.63
C GLU A 161 45.84 -9.04 -12.15
N LEU A 162 46.13 -7.96 -12.89
CA LEU A 162 46.25 -8.03 -14.34
C LEU A 162 47.51 -8.80 -14.73
N THR A 163 47.35 -9.84 -15.55
CA THR A 163 48.50 -10.54 -16.12
C THR A 163 49.12 -9.72 -17.26
N ALA A 164 50.34 -10.05 -17.66
CA ALA A 164 51.00 -9.38 -18.79
C ALA A 164 50.19 -9.51 -20.10
N GLU A 165 49.50 -10.63 -20.29
CA GLU A 165 48.63 -10.88 -21.44
C GLU A 165 47.36 -10.02 -21.40
N ASP A 166 46.78 -9.82 -20.22
CA ASP A 166 45.60 -8.94 -20.06
C ASP A 166 45.96 -7.47 -20.32
N ILE A 167 47.15 -7.05 -19.91
CA ILE A 167 47.67 -5.70 -20.18
C ILE A 167 47.86 -5.48 -21.68
N GLU A 168 48.41 -6.47 -22.40
CA GLU A 168 48.63 -6.36 -23.84
C GLU A 168 47.31 -6.36 -24.61
N ARG A 169 46.35 -7.20 -24.21
CA ARG A 169 44.98 -7.19 -24.76
C ARG A 169 44.28 -5.84 -24.54
N MET A 170 44.37 -5.27 -23.35
CA MET A 170 43.81 -3.94 -23.05
C MET A 170 44.48 -2.83 -23.89
N ARG A 171 45.79 -2.91 -24.14
CA ARG A 171 46.50 -1.95 -25.00
C ARG A 171 46.07 -2.05 -26.45
N ILE A 172 45.84 -3.27 -26.96
CA ILE A 172 45.33 -3.51 -28.32
C ILE A 172 43.92 -2.94 -28.45
N GLU A 173 43.03 -3.24 -27.49
CA GLU A 173 41.65 -2.74 -27.48
C GLU A 173 41.61 -1.20 -27.40
N GLN A 174 42.46 -0.58 -26.56
CA GLN A 174 42.56 0.87 -26.47
C GLN A 174 43.06 1.52 -27.76
N ARG A 175 44.02 0.90 -28.47
CA ARG A 175 44.52 1.38 -29.78
C ARG A 175 43.46 1.25 -30.87
N LEU A 176 42.67 0.18 -30.83
CA LEU A 176 41.55 -0.04 -31.76
C LEU A 176 40.44 1.00 -31.56
N LEU A 177 40.12 1.31 -30.30
CA LEU A 177 39.13 2.32 -29.91
C LEU A 177 39.60 3.75 -30.16
N SER A 178 40.91 4.03 -30.09
CA SER A 178 41.49 5.35 -30.39
C SER A 178 41.73 5.59 -31.88
N GLY A 179 41.50 4.59 -32.74
CA GLY A 179 41.63 4.72 -34.19
C GLY A 179 43.07 4.88 -34.69
N GLU A 180 44.06 4.40 -33.94
CA GLU A 180 45.44 4.36 -34.42
C GLU A 180 45.64 3.20 -35.40
N VAL A 181 46.09 3.51 -36.61
CA VAL A 181 46.43 2.53 -37.65
C VAL A 181 47.74 1.82 -37.26
N ILE A 182 47.71 0.50 -37.22
CA ILE A 182 48.89 -0.36 -37.03
C ILE A 182 49.60 -0.48 -38.38
N ASP A 183 50.85 -0.01 -38.49
CA ASP A 183 51.69 -0.14 -39.71
C ASP A 183 52.79 -1.21 -39.57
N ASP A 184 52.66 -2.14 -38.62
CA ASP A 184 53.63 -3.24 -38.51
C ASP A 184 52.96 -4.50 -37.94
N ALA A 185 52.34 -5.27 -38.83
CA ALA A 185 52.02 -6.67 -38.57
C ALA A 185 53.03 -7.53 -39.35
N PRO A 186 53.77 -8.46 -38.71
CA PRO A 186 54.48 -9.48 -39.46
C PRO A 186 53.45 -10.38 -40.13
N THR A 187 53.43 -10.37 -41.46
CA THR A 187 52.70 -11.33 -42.28
C THR A 187 53.33 -12.70 -42.10
N ASP A 188 52.73 -13.54 -41.25
CA ASP A 188 52.89 -14.98 -41.36
C ASP A 188 51.69 -15.55 -42.13
N ASP A 189 52.02 -16.18 -43.26
CA ASP A 189 51.13 -16.80 -44.22
C ASP A 189 50.16 -17.79 -43.54
N ILE A 190 48.85 -17.55 -43.70
CA ILE A 190 47.83 -18.57 -43.44
C ILE A 190 47.23 -18.95 -44.80
N ASP A 191 47.69 -20.08 -45.29
CA ASP A 191 47.24 -20.77 -46.50
C ASP A 191 45.78 -21.24 -46.27
N TYR A 192 44.82 -20.63 -46.98
CA TYR A 192 43.43 -21.07 -46.94
C TYR A 192 43.25 -22.18 -47.99
N ASP A 193 43.29 -23.42 -47.51
CA ASP A 193 42.95 -24.62 -48.26
C ASP A 193 41.47 -24.55 -48.68
N ASP A 194 41.25 -24.32 -49.99
CA ASP A 194 39.96 -24.31 -50.65
C ASP A 194 39.33 -25.70 -50.55
N ASN A 195 38.36 -25.90 -49.65
CA ASN A 195 37.42 -27.01 -49.77
C ASN A 195 36.04 -26.72 -49.17
N ILE A 196 35.08 -26.63 -50.10
CA ILE A 196 33.74 -27.23 -50.07
C ILE A 196 32.73 -26.59 -49.11
N ILE A 197 31.65 -26.04 -49.68
CA ILE A 197 30.28 -26.58 -49.56
C ILE A 197 29.48 -26.19 -50.82
N GLU A 198 28.97 -27.24 -51.48
CA GLU A 198 28.06 -27.22 -52.62
C GLU A 198 26.70 -26.59 -52.28
N GLU A 199 26.12 -25.93 -53.28
CA GLU A 199 24.72 -25.51 -53.32
C GLU A 199 23.78 -26.72 -53.22
N MET A 200 22.70 -26.61 -52.43
CA MET A 200 21.57 -27.52 -52.49
C MET A 200 20.32 -26.77 -52.97
N GLU A 201 19.88 -27.11 -54.19
CA GLU A 201 18.46 -27.25 -54.57
C GLU A 201 18.04 -28.71 -54.35
#